data_AF-A0A2R7S3Q4-F1
#
_entry.id   AF-A0A2R7S3Q4-F1
#
_cell.length_a   1.000
_cell.length_b   1.000
_cell.length_c   1.000
_cell.angle_alpha   90.00
_cell.angle_beta   90.00
_cell.angle_gamma   90.00
#
_symmetry.space_group_name_H-M   'P 1'
#
loop_
_entity.id
_entity.type
_entity.pdbx_description
1 polymer ?
#
loop_
_entity_poly.entity_id
_entity_poly.type
_entity_poly.pdbx_seq_one_letter_code
_entity_poly.pdbx_strand_id
1 'polypeptide(L)'
;MDTSFKSLDSSIPANNVKIIEIFNKLKNGQLAINKDYQRKLVWKRSHKYEFIDTILRNYPFPEVYWAPGSLDQEKLILIDEIVDGQQRLTTIQDYILEQDVFALPKVPIKRFTELSTTERSGFLNYEVSVRYLKNVDQAQVKEIFQRINRTDYSLNRVERLNAQWGESEFVCFAKQIIEEDFKSDNVEYKVTDDRRRFFLEFFHGPGDGDDSVFTDADRSRMLALQYVMTVVSTMDYGSYFPRSDRVQNYIQGFNDSFPQASAIEERLLRCSKFIASLNLERRTRWYNKANLFSLIVELDKTNVDTINATTFSDFLKDLDFRGTLHEYGALNKPYKDLTTDELKYLSFAQEAVNEKRAREYRGEFLRDTFPKFKKI
;
A
#
# COMPACT_ATOMS: atom_id res chain seq x y z
N MET A 1 -29.19 22.79 -15.07
CA MET A 1 -28.15 23.56 -14.36
C MET A 1 -27.13 23.96 -15.40
N ASP A 2 -26.91 25.26 -15.54
CA ASP A 2 -26.09 25.88 -16.55
C ASP A 2 -24.60 25.50 -16.34
N THR A 3 -24.07 24.61 -17.18
CA THR A 3 -22.64 24.29 -17.21
C THR A 3 -21.95 25.23 -18.18
N SER A 4 -21.90 26.53 -17.84
CA SER A 4 -21.07 27.47 -18.59
C SER A 4 -19.60 27.09 -18.39
N PHE A 5 -18.94 26.60 -19.44
CA PHE A 5 -17.50 26.37 -19.43
C PHE A 5 -16.78 27.71 -19.25
N LYS A 6 -16.20 27.94 -18.07
CA LYS A 6 -15.33 29.10 -17.83
C LYS A 6 -13.95 28.85 -18.44
N SER A 7 -13.73 29.30 -19.66
CA SER A 7 -12.40 29.32 -20.29
C SER A 7 -11.45 30.28 -19.56
N LEU A 8 -10.14 30.05 -19.70
CA LEU A 8 -9.15 31.05 -19.33
C LEU A 8 -9.16 32.20 -20.34
N ASP A 9 -8.91 33.43 -19.87
CA ASP A 9 -8.87 34.62 -20.72
C ASP A 9 -7.67 34.61 -21.71
N SER A 10 -6.59 33.91 -21.36
CA SER A 10 -5.40 33.76 -22.20
C SER A 10 -4.59 32.52 -21.81
N SER A 11 -3.64 32.13 -22.67
CA SER A 11 -2.69 31.06 -22.35
C SER A 11 -1.72 31.50 -21.24
N ILE A 12 -1.40 30.57 -20.34
CA ILE A 12 -0.46 30.83 -19.23
C ILE A 12 0.96 30.52 -19.71
N PRO A 13 1.88 31.51 -19.81
CA PRO A 13 3.25 31.25 -20.21
C PRO A 13 4.03 30.51 -19.11
N ALA A 14 5.05 29.77 -19.54
CA ALA A 14 6.08 29.25 -18.63
C ALA A 14 7.16 30.32 -18.45
N ASN A 15 7.56 30.57 -17.21
CA ASN A 15 8.63 31.48 -16.84
C ASN A 15 9.76 30.69 -16.17
N ASN A 16 11.01 31.08 -16.40
CA ASN A 16 12.14 30.48 -15.70
C ASN A 16 12.41 31.24 -14.40
N VAL A 17 12.44 30.52 -13.28
CA VAL A 17 12.75 31.08 -11.96
C VAL A 17 13.88 30.27 -11.35
N LYS A 18 14.91 30.95 -10.82
CA LYS A 18 16.06 30.26 -10.24
C LYS A 18 15.73 29.59 -8.91
N ILE A 19 16.39 28.49 -8.60
CA ILE A 19 16.26 27.79 -7.31
C ILE A 19 16.46 28.75 -6.12
N ILE A 20 17.45 29.64 -6.17
CA ILE A 20 17.70 30.60 -5.08
C ILE A 20 16.50 31.54 -4.83
N GLU A 21 15.81 31.97 -5.89
CA GLU A 21 14.64 32.85 -5.78
C GLU A 21 13.46 32.11 -5.18
N ILE A 22 13.22 30.87 -5.62
CA ILE A 22 12.18 30.00 -5.07
C ILE A 22 12.45 29.71 -3.59
N PHE A 23 13.69 29.37 -3.24
CA PHE A 23 14.09 29.11 -1.86
C PHE A 23 13.85 30.32 -0.96
N ASN A 24 14.21 31.52 -1.40
CA ASN A 24 13.97 32.74 -0.65
C ASN A 24 12.46 33.03 -0.48
N LYS A 25 11.65 32.79 -1.51
CA LYS A 25 10.18 32.91 -1.42
C LYS A 25 9.59 31.95 -0.39
N LEU A 26 10.02 30.69 -0.39
CA LEU A 26 9.60 29.68 0.61
C LEU A 26 10.03 30.10 2.02
N LYS A 27 11.31 30.46 2.19
CA LYS A 27 11.88 30.84 3.48
C LYS A 27 11.20 32.08 4.10
N ASN A 28 10.84 33.05 3.28
CA ASN A 28 10.20 34.29 3.72
C ASN A 28 8.66 34.17 3.84
N GLY A 29 8.08 32.99 3.55
CA GLY A 29 6.64 32.76 3.59
C GLY A 29 5.87 33.47 2.47
N GLN A 30 6.54 33.84 1.37
CA GLN A 30 5.91 34.41 0.17
C GLN A 30 5.39 33.33 -0.79
N LEU A 31 5.82 32.08 -0.60
CA LEU A 31 5.33 30.91 -1.33
C LEU A 31 4.97 29.82 -0.32
N ALA A 32 3.72 29.37 -0.33
CA ALA A 32 3.19 28.45 0.66
C ALA A 32 2.74 27.11 0.03
N ILE A 33 2.88 26.05 0.81
CA ILE A 33 2.40 24.71 0.48
C ILE A 33 0.92 24.64 0.90
N ASN A 34 0.02 24.51 -0.07
CA ASN A 34 -1.40 24.32 0.23
C ASN A 34 -1.75 22.81 0.25
N LYS A 35 -2.23 22.34 1.41
CA LYS A 35 -2.61 20.93 1.65
C LYS A 35 -3.73 20.45 0.73
N ASP A 36 -4.58 21.34 0.22
CA ASP A 36 -5.68 20.97 -0.68
C ASP A 36 -5.19 20.50 -2.07
N TYR A 37 -3.98 20.91 -2.45
CA TYR A 37 -3.32 20.51 -3.70
C TYR A 37 -2.23 19.46 -3.50
N GLN A 38 -2.03 18.98 -2.26
CA GLN A 38 -1.04 17.95 -1.98
C GLN A 38 -1.46 16.63 -2.63
N ARG A 39 -0.60 16.07 -3.48
CA ARG A 39 -0.82 14.72 -4.02
C ARG A 39 -0.84 13.74 -2.87
N LYS A 40 -1.72 12.75 -2.97
CA LYS A 40 -1.81 11.73 -1.94
C LYS A 40 -0.56 10.82 -1.91
N LEU A 41 0.20 10.69 -3.02
CA LEU A 41 1.50 9.99 -3.07
C LEU A 41 2.59 10.89 -2.45
N VAL A 42 3.31 10.34 -1.48
CA VAL A 42 4.47 11.00 -0.86
C VAL A 42 5.74 10.34 -1.38
N TRP A 43 6.71 11.15 -1.82
CA TRP A 43 7.99 10.66 -2.32
C TRP A 43 8.74 9.87 -1.25
N LYS A 44 9.29 8.72 -1.66
CA LYS A 44 10.26 7.98 -0.85
C LYS A 44 11.59 8.72 -0.73
N ARG A 45 12.45 8.28 0.19
CA ARG A 45 13.83 8.79 0.31
C ARG A 45 14.61 8.66 -1.00
N SER A 46 14.50 7.52 -1.68
CA SER A 46 15.16 7.28 -2.97
C SER A 46 14.79 8.33 -4.01
N HIS A 47 13.49 8.64 -4.17
CA HIS A 47 13.02 9.64 -5.12
C HIS A 47 13.56 11.04 -4.80
N LYS A 48 13.65 11.39 -3.51
CA LYS A 48 14.25 12.67 -3.10
C LYS A 48 15.72 12.74 -3.50
N TYR A 49 16.49 11.67 -3.33
CA TYR A 49 17.89 11.62 -3.73
C TYR A 49 18.07 11.68 -5.25
N GLU A 50 17.32 10.88 -6.01
CA GLU A 50 17.36 10.88 -7.48
C GLU A 50 16.94 12.23 -8.06
N PHE A 51 15.96 12.90 -7.44
CA PHE A 51 15.54 14.22 -7.86
C PHE A 51 16.63 15.28 -7.65
N ILE A 52 17.32 15.27 -6.51
CA ILE A 52 18.44 16.17 -6.30
C ILE A 52 19.61 15.84 -7.25
N ASP A 53 19.90 14.56 -7.47
CA ASP A 53 20.92 14.13 -8.45
C ASP A 53 20.59 14.63 -9.86
N THR A 54 19.30 14.61 -10.26
CA THR A 54 18.82 15.19 -11.52
C THR A 54 19.19 16.68 -11.64
N ILE A 55 18.98 17.47 -10.58
CA ILE A 55 19.33 18.90 -10.57
C ILE A 55 20.85 19.10 -10.58
N LEU A 56 21.60 18.32 -9.79
CA LEU A 56 23.06 18.39 -9.75
C LEU A 56 23.70 18.07 -11.11
N ARG A 57 23.07 17.20 -11.91
CA ARG A 57 23.45 16.88 -13.30
C ARG A 57 22.92 17.89 -14.33
N ASN A 58 22.21 18.91 -13.88
CA ASN A 58 21.55 19.90 -14.74
C ASN A 58 20.56 19.27 -15.74
N TYR A 59 19.91 18.17 -15.36
CA TYR A 59 18.87 17.52 -16.17
C TYR A 59 17.53 18.22 -15.98
N PRO A 60 16.67 18.27 -17.01
CA PRO A 60 15.35 18.91 -16.91
C PRO A 60 14.41 18.09 -16.03
N PHE A 61 13.55 18.77 -15.28
CA PHE A 61 12.44 18.15 -14.55
C PHE A 61 11.10 18.85 -14.83
N PRO A 62 9.94 18.21 -14.54
CA PRO A 62 8.63 18.75 -14.87
C PRO A 62 8.32 20.12 -14.23
N GLU A 63 7.57 20.94 -14.96
CA GLU A 63 7.17 22.30 -14.56
C GLU A 63 6.49 22.33 -13.17
N VAL A 64 6.54 23.49 -12.51
CA VAL A 64 5.80 23.74 -11.25
C VAL A 64 4.73 24.81 -11.47
N TYR A 65 3.63 24.70 -10.74
CA TYR A 65 2.46 25.56 -10.90
C TYR A 65 2.21 26.35 -9.62
N TRP A 66 2.09 27.67 -9.74
CA TRP A 66 1.76 28.57 -8.65
C TRP A 66 0.44 29.29 -8.92
N ALA A 67 -0.30 29.62 -7.87
CA ALA A 67 -1.49 30.46 -7.94
C ALA A 67 -1.40 31.59 -6.91
N PRO A 68 -2.04 32.75 -7.15
CA PRO A 68 -2.20 33.75 -6.11
C PRO A 68 -3.02 33.18 -4.97
N GLY A 69 -2.49 33.26 -3.75
CA GLY A 69 -3.15 32.82 -2.52
C GLY A 69 -3.75 33.98 -1.75
N SER A 70 -3.33 34.10 -0.49
CA SER A 70 -3.82 35.14 0.43
C SER A 70 -2.91 36.36 0.45
N LEU A 71 -3.49 37.53 0.74
CA LEU A 71 -2.74 38.75 1.02
C LEU A 71 -2.47 38.82 2.52
N ASP A 72 -1.20 38.79 2.92
CA ASP A 72 -0.78 39.12 4.29
C ASP A 72 -0.80 40.65 4.43
N GLN A 73 -1.86 41.16 5.06
CA GLN A 73 -2.11 42.59 5.22
C GLN A 73 -1.10 43.25 6.18
N GLU A 74 -0.50 42.49 7.10
CA GLU A 74 0.49 43.03 8.05
C GLU A 74 1.85 43.21 7.37
N LYS A 75 2.26 42.23 6.56
CA LYS A 75 3.52 42.28 5.82
C LYS A 75 3.40 42.96 4.45
N LEU A 76 2.19 43.27 4.01
CA LEU A 76 1.87 43.79 2.68
C LEU A 76 2.47 42.94 1.55
N ILE A 77 2.45 41.62 1.73
CA ILE A 77 2.94 40.64 0.75
C ILE A 77 1.80 39.76 0.26
N LEU A 78 1.79 39.48 -1.04
CA LEU A 78 0.99 38.41 -1.62
C LEU A 78 1.69 37.08 -1.33
N ILE A 79 0.97 36.15 -0.70
CA ILE A 79 1.43 34.78 -0.50
C ILE A 79 0.94 33.96 -1.68
N ASP A 80 1.85 33.53 -2.53
CA ASP A 80 1.56 32.59 -3.61
C ASP A 80 1.40 31.18 -3.03
N GLU A 81 0.55 30.36 -3.65
CA GLU A 81 0.34 28.97 -3.28
C GLU A 81 0.87 28.02 -4.36
N ILE A 82 1.52 26.94 -3.92
CA ILE A 82 2.01 25.89 -4.82
C ILE A 82 0.85 24.94 -5.15
N VAL A 83 0.45 24.91 -6.42
CA VAL A 83 -0.63 24.08 -6.95
C VAL A 83 -0.09 22.72 -7.44
N ASP A 84 1.05 22.68 -8.12
CA ASP A 84 1.75 21.43 -8.49
C ASP A 84 3.26 21.60 -8.31
N GLY A 85 3.94 20.50 -7.95
CA GLY A 85 5.37 20.50 -7.67
C GLY A 85 5.74 20.67 -6.19
N GLN A 86 4.79 20.52 -5.27
CA GLN A 86 5.03 20.65 -3.82
C GLN A 86 6.19 19.74 -3.34
N GLN A 87 6.20 18.47 -3.74
CA GLN A 87 7.28 17.54 -3.37
C GLN A 87 8.64 17.96 -3.94
N ARG A 88 8.67 18.50 -5.16
CA ARG A 88 9.89 18.99 -5.81
C ARG A 88 10.48 20.18 -5.04
N LEU A 89 9.64 21.19 -4.79
CA LEU A 89 10.08 22.42 -4.11
C LEU A 89 10.45 22.18 -2.65
N THR A 90 9.71 21.32 -1.95
CA THR A 90 10.04 20.92 -0.56
C THR A 90 11.35 20.14 -0.53
N THR A 91 11.57 19.21 -1.46
CA THR A 91 12.84 18.45 -1.53
C THR A 91 14.05 19.36 -1.80
N ILE A 92 13.91 20.37 -2.66
CA ILE A 92 14.96 21.38 -2.88
C ILE A 92 15.26 22.16 -1.59
N GLN A 93 14.21 22.60 -0.88
CA GLN A 93 14.36 23.31 0.39
C GLN A 93 15.04 22.43 1.44
N ASP A 94 14.57 21.20 1.62
CA ASP A 94 15.12 20.22 2.56
C ASP A 94 16.59 19.95 2.26
N TYR A 95 17.00 19.86 0.99
CA TYR A 95 18.39 19.65 0.59
C TYR A 95 19.29 20.85 0.94
N ILE A 96 18.85 22.08 0.65
CA ILE A 96 19.62 23.30 0.97
C ILE A 96 19.77 23.48 2.48
N LEU A 97 18.73 23.14 3.26
CA LEU A 97 18.72 23.24 4.71
C LEU A 97 19.34 22.02 5.41
N GLU A 98 19.69 20.96 4.66
CA GLU A 98 20.12 19.66 5.17
C GLU A 98 19.18 19.05 6.21
N GLN A 99 17.87 19.07 5.90
CA GLN A 99 16.80 18.54 6.74
C GLN A 99 16.23 17.23 6.19
N ASP A 100 15.31 16.62 6.94
CA ASP A 100 14.60 15.39 6.56
C ASP A 100 15.57 14.26 6.16
N VAL A 101 15.45 13.68 4.96
CA VAL A 101 16.31 12.58 4.49
C VAL A 101 17.77 13.01 4.32
N PHE A 102 18.04 14.31 4.13
CA PHE A 102 19.39 14.84 3.93
C PHE A 102 20.14 15.07 5.25
N ALA A 103 19.43 15.05 6.39
CA ALA A 103 20.04 15.10 7.72
C ALA A 103 20.67 13.75 8.15
N LEU A 104 20.33 12.65 7.47
CA LEU A 104 20.81 11.31 7.82
C LEU A 104 22.33 11.21 7.70
N PRO A 105 23.03 10.37 8.52
CA PRO A 105 24.50 10.28 8.49
C PRO A 105 25.07 9.85 7.13
N LYS A 106 24.39 8.93 6.45
CA LYS A 106 24.80 8.37 5.16
C LYS A 106 23.75 8.70 4.11
N VAL A 107 24.15 9.51 3.14
CA VAL A 107 23.32 9.96 2.01
C VAL A 107 24.03 9.53 0.72
N PRO A 108 23.33 9.00 -0.30
CA PRO A 108 23.96 8.53 -1.54
C PRO A 108 24.39 9.66 -2.49
N ILE A 109 24.15 10.91 -2.12
CA ILE A 109 24.50 12.12 -2.88
C ILE A 109 25.37 13.05 -2.01
N LYS A 110 26.13 13.93 -2.65
CA LYS A 110 26.90 14.98 -1.94
C LYS A 110 25.96 15.90 -1.17
N ARG A 111 26.29 16.23 0.08
CA ARG A 111 25.53 17.22 0.85
C ARG A 111 25.70 18.62 0.25
N PHE A 112 24.74 19.51 0.50
CA PHE A 112 24.80 20.87 -0.02
C PHE A 112 26.04 21.63 0.52
N THR A 113 26.39 21.40 1.78
CA THR A 113 27.60 21.96 2.41
C THR A 113 28.91 21.41 1.83
N GLU A 114 28.89 20.19 1.28
CA GLU A 114 30.04 19.51 0.68
C GLU A 114 30.25 19.86 -0.81
N LEU A 115 29.29 20.53 -1.45
CA LEU A 115 29.43 20.99 -2.83
C LEU A 115 30.56 22.02 -2.95
N SER A 116 31.34 21.92 -4.03
CA SER A 116 32.28 22.99 -4.41
C SER A 116 31.55 24.29 -4.72
N THR A 117 32.25 25.43 -4.69
CA THR A 117 31.67 26.74 -5.01
C THR A 117 30.98 26.76 -6.38
N THR A 118 31.55 26.08 -7.38
CA THR A 118 30.98 25.97 -8.72
C THR A 118 29.72 25.12 -8.75
N GLU A 119 29.73 23.94 -8.12
CA GLU A 119 28.55 23.06 -8.03
C GLU A 119 27.40 23.75 -7.29
N ARG A 120 27.70 24.41 -6.17
CA ARG A 120 26.71 25.16 -5.38
C ARG A 120 26.11 26.30 -6.19
N SER A 121 26.94 27.06 -6.91
CA SER A 121 26.48 28.13 -7.78
C SER A 121 25.60 27.59 -8.92
N GLY A 122 26.00 26.46 -9.53
CA GLY A 122 25.21 25.78 -10.56
C GLY A 122 23.84 25.34 -10.05
N PHE A 123 23.79 24.69 -8.88
CA PHE A 123 22.54 24.26 -8.26
C PHE A 123 21.61 25.45 -7.96
N LEU A 124 22.12 26.52 -7.33
CA LEU A 124 21.32 27.68 -6.96
C LEU A 124 20.82 28.49 -8.18
N ASN A 125 21.58 28.49 -9.28
CA ASN A 125 21.22 29.16 -10.52
C ASN A 125 20.40 28.29 -11.48
N TYR A 126 20.15 27.02 -11.16
CA TYR A 126 19.30 26.16 -11.98
C TYR A 126 17.94 26.81 -12.21
N GLU A 127 17.51 26.88 -13.48
CA GLU A 127 16.27 27.51 -13.89
C GLU A 127 15.10 26.52 -13.88
N VAL A 128 14.14 26.78 -13.02
CA VAL A 128 12.91 25.99 -12.89
C VAL A 128 11.83 26.60 -13.78
N SER A 129 11.17 25.79 -14.61
CA SER A 129 10.01 26.21 -15.39
C SER A 129 8.77 26.34 -14.49
N VAL A 130 8.26 27.55 -14.33
CA VAL A 130 7.13 27.92 -13.47
C VAL A 130 5.98 28.45 -14.30
N ARG A 131 4.78 27.90 -14.12
CA ARG A 131 3.53 28.48 -14.63
C ARG A 131 2.77 29.16 -13.51
N TYR A 132 2.51 30.46 -13.67
CA TYR A 132 1.84 31.26 -12.63
C TYR A 132 0.41 31.64 -13.05
N LEU A 133 -0.57 31.18 -12.28
CA LEU A 133 -2.01 31.27 -12.53
C LEU A 133 -2.59 32.62 -12.07
N LYS A 134 -2.04 33.74 -12.58
CA LYS A 134 -2.31 35.12 -12.09
C LYS A 134 -3.79 35.52 -12.01
N ASN A 135 -4.60 35.15 -13.01
CA ASN A 135 -5.98 35.65 -13.18
C ASN A 135 -6.98 34.49 -13.18
N VAL A 136 -6.81 33.55 -12.26
CA VAL A 136 -7.60 32.32 -12.23
C VAL A 136 -8.34 32.24 -10.91
N ASP A 137 -9.65 32.02 -10.94
CA ASP A 137 -10.42 31.84 -9.71
C ASP A 137 -10.11 30.48 -9.04
N GLN A 138 -10.40 30.34 -7.74
CA GLN A 138 -10.07 29.11 -7.02
C GLN A 138 -10.72 27.85 -7.62
N ALA A 139 -11.90 27.98 -8.24
CA ALA A 139 -12.58 26.85 -8.87
C ALA A 139 -11.84 26.40 -10.13
N GLN A 140 -11.38 27.34 -10.95
CA GLN A 140 -10.55 27.10 -12.12
C GLN A 140 -9.16 26.58 -11.75
N VAL A 141 -8.52 27.09 -10.68
CA VAL A 141 -7.25 26.55 -10.16
C VAL A 141 -7.42 25.07 -9.79
N LYS A 142 -8.50 24.73 -9.09
CA LYS A 142 -8.83 23.35 -8.74
C LYS A 142 -9.12 22.49 -9.97
N GLU A 143 -9.78 23.03 -10.99
CA GLU A 143 -10.03 22.32 -12.24
C GLU A 143 -8.72 22.07 -13.02
N ILE A 144 -7.83 23.06 -13.14
CA ILE A 144 -6.52 22.93 -13.76
C ILE A 144 -5.70 21.89 -13.02
N PHE A 145 -5.65 21.97 -11.69
CA PHE A 145 -4.99 20.97 -10.85
C PHE A 145 -5.55 19.56 -11.12
N GLN A 146 -6.87 19.39 -11.14
CA GLN A 146 -7.48 18.11 -11.47
C GLN A 146 -7.10 17.65 -12.89
N ARG A 147 -7.08 18.54 -13.88
CA ARG A 147 -6.74 18.22 -15.28
C ARG A 147 -5.29 17.79 -15.45
N ILE A 148 -4.35 18.48 -14.80
CA ILE A 148 -2.92 18.10 -14.77
C ILE A 148 -2.75 16.71 -14.16
N ASN A 149 -3.56 16.36 -13.16
CA ASN A 149 -3.54 15.05 -12.51
C ASN A 149 -4.49 14.02 -13.15
N ARG A 150 -5.28 14.37 -14.17
CA ARG A 150 -6.28 13.48 -14.82
C ARG A 150 -5.69 12.61 -15.93
N THR A 151 -4.43 12.79 -16.31
CA THR A 151 -3.74 11.85 -17.20
C THR A 151 -3.64 10.44 -16.59
N ASP A 152 -3.88 10.29 -15.29
CA ASP A 152 -4.23 9.01 -14.65
C ASP A 152 -5.71 8.67 -14.85
N TYR A 153 -6.04 8.13 -16.03
CA TYR A 153 -7.40 7.69 -16.36
C TYR A 153 -7.94 6.64 -15.38
N SER A 154 -9.15 6.89 -14.86
CA SER A 154 -10.15 5.94 -14.33
C SER A 154 -9.66 4.69 -13.60
N LEU A 155 -8.57 4.78 -12.84
CA LEU A 155 -8.10 3.65 -12.05
C LEU A 155 -9.10 3.35 -10.93
N ASN A 156 -9.48 2.08 -10.81
CA ASN A 156 -10.29 1.60 -9.69
C ASN A 156 -9.56 1.92 -8.36
N ARG A 157 -10.24 1.85 -7.21
CA ARG A 157 -9.60 2.22 -5.92
C ARG A 157 -8.29 1.46 -5.66
N VAL A 158 -8.15 0.25 -6.17
CA VAL A 158 -6.98 -0.60 -6.01
C VAL A 158 -5.83 -0.17 -6.92
N GLU A 159 -6.13 0.06 -8.19
CA GLU A 159 -5.16 0.57 -9.17
C GLU A 159 -4.67 1.96 -8.78
N ARG A 160 -5.54 2.82 -8.22
CA ARG A 160 -5.11 4.10 -7.62
C ARG A 160 -4.16 3.88 -6.46
N LEU A 161 -4.44 2.94 -5.57
CA LEU A 161 -3.53 2.64 -4.45
C LEU A 161 -2.19 2.08 -4.96
N ASN A 162 -2.18 1.27 -6.02
CA ASN A 162 -0.95 0.76 -6.63
C ASN A 162 -0.19 1.84 -7.40
N ALA A 163 -0.85 2.70 -8.17
CA ALA A 163 -0.19 3.84 -8.81
C ALA A 163 0.35 4.84 -7.78
N GLN A 164 -0.36 5.00 -6.66
CA GLN A 164 -0.04 5.97 -5.63
C GLN A 164 0.94 5.43 -4.58
N TRP A 165 1.06 4.12 -4.38
CA TRP A 165 1.91 3.55 -3.33
C TRP A 165 2.49 2.19 -3.67
N GLY A 166 2.43 1.80 -4.94
CA GLY A 166 2.89 0.49 -5.41
C GLY A 166 4.36 0.23 -5.10
N GLU A 167 5.12 1.28 -4.80
CA GLU A 167 6.51 1.21 -4.42
C GLU A 167 6.71 1.11 -2.91
N SER A 168 5.76 1.48 -2.03
CA SER A 168 5.93 1.39 -0.56
C SER A 168 6.54 0.04 -0.15
N GLU A 169 7.50 0.04 0.78
CA GLU A 169 8.17 -1.21 1.21
C GLU A 169 7.19 -2.27 1.72
N PHE A 170 6.12 -1.86 2.41
CA PHE A 170 5.03 -2.77 2.80
C PHE A 170 4.29 -3.36 1.59
N VAL A 171 4.02 -2.56 0.56
CA VAL A 171 3.38 -3.05 -0.68
C VAL A 171 4.32 -3.97 -1.45
N CYS A 172 5.59 -3.59 -1.60
CA CYS A 172 6.63 -4.41 -2.21
C CYS A 172 6.79 -5.75 -1.49
N PHE A 173 6.78 -5.78 -0.16
CA PHE A 173 6.76 -7.03 0.62
C PHE A 173 5.56 -7.90 0.27
N ALA A 174 4.35 -7.33 0.22
CA ALA A 174 3.15 -8.07 -0.17
C ALA A 174 3.21 -8.57 -1.62
N LYS A 175 3.76 -7.78 -2.56
CA LYS A 175 3.96 -8.20 -3.96
C LYS A 175 4.93 -9.37 -4.08
N GLN A 176 6.01 -9.39 -3.30
CA GLN A 176 6.95 -10.52 -3.27
C GLN A 176 6.29 -11.86 -2.88
N ILE A 177 5.17 -11.82 -2.15
CA ILE A 177 4.44 -13.02 -1.71
C ILE A 177 3.49 -13.53 -2.79
N ILE A 178 2.94 -12.66 -3.65
CA ILE A 178 1.75 -12.98 -4.46
C ILE A 178 1.84 -12.65 -5.94
N GLU A 179 2.72 -11.75 -6.35
CA GLU A 179 2.88 -11.39 -7.76
C GLU A 179 4.05 -12.17 -8.35
N GLU A 180 3.81 -12.98 -9.38
CA GLU A 180 4.86 -13.80 -10.02
C GLU A 180 5.91 -12.92 -10.70
N ASP A 181 5.46 -11.89 -11.44
CA ASP A 181 6.31 -11.01 -12.24
C ASP A 181 6.99 -9.87 -11.45
N PHE A 182 6.77 -9.77 -10.14
CA PHE A 182 7.30 -8.67 -9.34
C PHE A 182 8.83 -8.75 -9.19
N LYS A 183 9.55 -7.73 -9.68
CA LYS A 183 11.02 -7.63 -9.54
C LYS A 183 11.38 -6.94 -8.23
N SER A 184 12.18 -7.61 -7.40
CA SER A 184 12.60 -7.13 -6.08
C SER A 184 13.98 -6.47 -6.10
N ASP A 185 14.37 -5.81 -7.19
CA ASP A 185 15.75 -5.31 -7.37
C ASP A 185 16.05 -4.10 -6.46
N ASN A 186 15.02 -3.31 -6.14
CA ASN A 186 15.13 -2.05 -5.38
C ASN A 186 14.26 -2.05 -4.11
N VAL A 187 14.18 -3.19 -3.41
CA VAL A 187 13.47 -3.29 -2.11
C VAL A 187 14.46 -3.29 -0.95
N GLU A 188 14.06 -2.74 0.19
CA GLU A 188 14.91 -2.78 1.40
C GLU A 188 14.99 -4.20 1.97
N TYR A 189 13.86 -4.91 1.96
CA TYR A 189 13.77 -6.28 2.45
C TYR A 189 13.38 -7.24 1.31
N LYS A 190 14.27 -8.20 1.03
CA LYS A 190 14.08 -9.20 -0.02
C LYS A 190 13.74 -10.57 0.58
N VAL A 191 12.54 -11.06 0.23
CA VAL A 191 12.14 -12.45 0.48
C VAL A 191 13.00 -13.36 -0.39
N THR A 192 13.59 -14.41 0.19
CA THR A 192 14.44 -15.35 -0.56
C THR A 192 13.64 -16.05 -1.66
N ASP A 193 14.28 -16.37 -2.78
CA ASP A 193 13.64 -16.97 -3.95
C ASP A 193 12.89 -18.28 -3.61
N ASP A 194 13.44 -19.12 -2.73
CA ASP A 194 12.80 -20.37 -2.29
C ASP A 194 11.50 -20.12 -1.52
N ARG A 195 11.49 -19.12 -0.63
CA ARG A 195 10.30 -18.78 0.15
C ARG A 195 9.25 -18.08 -0.70
N ARG A 196 9.68 -17.25 -1.63
CA ARG A 196 8.79 -16.66 -2.64
C ARG A 196 8.13 -17.75 -3.48
N ARG A 197 8.91 -18.71 -4.01
CA ARG A 197 8.36 -19.85 -4.76
C ARG A 197 7.33 -20.61 -3.93
N PHE A 198 7.64 -20.88 -2.66
CA PHE A 198 6.70 -21.52 -1.76
C PHE A 198 5.41 -20.71 -1.56
N PHE A 199 5.48 -19.39 -1.36
CA PHE A 199 4.28 -18.56 -1.22
C PHE A 199 3.44 -18.52 -2.49
N LEU A 200 4.08 -18.39 -3.65
CA LEU A 200 3.39 -18.41 -4.94
C LEU A 200 2.68 -19.74 -5.15
N GLU A 201 3.34 -20.88 -4.91
CA GLU A 201 2.71 -22.19 -4.97
C GLU A 201 1.58 -22.34 -3.93
N PHE A 202 1.78 -21.85 -2.71
CA PHE A 202 0.79 -21.90 -1.64
C PHE A 202 -0.48 -21.11 -1.99
N PHE A 203 -0.37 -19.94 -2.58
CA PHE A 203 -1.54 -19.10 -2.90
C PHE A 203 -2.13 -19.38 -4.29
N HIS A 204 -1.30 -19.61 -5.30
CA HIS A 204 -1.75 -19.81 -6.68
C HIS A 204 -2.05 -21.26 -7.02
N GLY A 205 -1.54 -22.20 -6.24
CA GLY A 205 -1.60 -23.62 -6.59
C GLY A 205 -0.38 -24.06 -7.40
N PRO A 206 -0.21 -25.38 -7.60
CA PRO A 206 0.92 -25.94 -8.34
C PRO A 206 0.80 -25.82 -9.89
N GLY A 207 -0.19 -25.10 -10.44
CA GLY A 207 -0.34 -24.89 -11.89
C GLY A 207 -1.57 -24.07 -12.30
N ASP A 208 -1.86 -24.01 -13.62
CA ASP A 208 -2.93 -23.20 -14.26
C ASP A 208 -4.37 -23.71 -14.02
N GLY A 209 -4.60 -24.51 -12.97
CA GLY A 209 -5.90 -25.10 -12.65
C GLY A 209 -6.75 -24.30 -11.65
N ASP A 210 -7.92 -24.84 -11.29
CA ASP A 210 -8.85 -24.28 -10.29
C ASP A 210 -8.38 -24.49 -8.83
N ASP A 211 -7.09 -24.77 -8.64
CA ASP A 211 -6.45 -24.99 -7.33
C ASP A 211 -6.00 -23.68 -6.66
N SER A 212 -6.16 -22.56 -7.37
CA SER A 212 -5.79 -21.24 -6.91
C SER A 212 -6.77 -20.70 -5.87
N VAL A 213 -6.23 -20.06 -4.82
CA VAL A 213 -7.04 -19.30 -3.86
C VAL A 213 -7.74 -18.11 -4.54
N PHE A 214 -7.16 -17.63 -5.65
CA PHE A 214 -7.59 -16.45 -6.37
C PHE A 214 -8.04 -16.80 -7.78
N THR A 215 -9.20 -16.28 -8.17
CA THR A 215 -9.68 -16.39 -9.56
C THR A 215 -8.88 -15.45 -10.48
N ASP A 216 -8.93 -15.65 -11.80
CA ASP A 216 -8.34 -14.70 -12.76
C ASP A 216 -8.93 -13.29 -12.63
N ALA A 217 -10.21 -13.20 -12.27
CA ALA A 217 -10.86 -11.94 -11.96
C ALA A 217 -10.29 -11.28 -10.70
N ASP A 218 -9.81 -12.06 -9.73
CA ASP A 218 -9.14 -11.53 -8.54
C ASP A 218 -7.74 -11.03 -8.85
N ARG A 219 -6.97 -11.76 -9.68
CA ARG A 219 -5.64 -11.36 -10.14
C ARG A 219 -5.68 -10.06 -10.94
N SER A 220 -6.54 -9.99 -11.96
CA SER A 220 -6.70 -8.80 -12.82
C SER A 220 -7.17 -7.55 -12.07
N ARG A 221 -7.83 -7.70 -10.92
CA ARG A 221 -8.32 -6.59 -10.09
C ARG A 221 -7.44 -6.29 -8.88
N MET A 222 -6.24 -6.87 -8.82
CA MET A 222 -5.30 -6.74 -7.70
C MET A 222 -5.90 -7.17 -6.34
N LEU A 223 -6.94 -8.02 -6.34
CA LEU A 223 -7.59 -8.48 -5.11
C LEU A 223 -6.70 -9.47 -4.34
N ALA A 224 -5.82 -10.20 -5.04
CA ALA A 224 -4.81 -11.04 -4.42
C ALA A 224 -3.80 -10.22 -3.61
N LEU A 225 -3.29 -9.11 -4.16
CA LEU A 225 -2.42 -8.18 -3.44
C LEU A 225 -3.13 -7.57 -2.22
N GLN A 226 -4.39 -7.13 -2.38
CA GLN A 226 -5.16 -6.62 -1.25
C GLN A 226 -5.35 -7.64 -0.14
N TYR A 227 -5.58 -8.89 -0.51
CA TYR A 227 -5.73 -9.98 0.42
C TYR A 227 -4.45 -10.17 1.24
N VAL A 228 -3.29 -10.28 0.59
CA VAL A 228 -2.00 -10.45 1.28
C VAL A 228 -1.67 -9.24 2.15
N MET A 229 -1.87 -8.01 1.67
CA MET A 229 -1.70 -6.81 2.49
C MET A 229 -2.59 -6.86 3.74
N THR A 230 -3.83 -7.33 3.61
CA THR A 230 -4.75 -7.46 4.75
C THR A 230 -4.28 -8.54 5.73
N VAL A 231 -3.80 -9.69 5.24
CA VAL A 231 -3.23 -10.77 6.08
C VAL A 231 -2.05 -10.22 6.87
N VAL A 232 -1.06 -9.65 6.17
CA VAL A 232 0.18 -9.15 6.76
C VAL A 232 -0.10 -8.08 7.82
N SER A 233 -0.90 -7.08 7.49
CA SER A 233 -1.23 -6.00 8.44
C SER A 233 -2.08 -6.51 9.62
N THR A 234 -2.88 -7.56 9.44
CA THR A 234 -3.62 -8.20 10.56
C THR A 234 -2.70 -8.98 11.48
N MET A 235 -1.75 -9.73 10.93
CA MET A 235 -0.74 -10.45 11.71
C MET A 235 0.16 -9.49 12.51
N ASP A 236 0.59 -8.40 11.88
CA ASP A 236 1.42 -7.40 12.55
C ASP A 236 0.65 -6.64 13.64
N TYR A 237 -0.59 -6.24 13.35
CA TYR A 237 -1.42 -5.54 14.32
C TYR A 237 -1.94 -6.45 15.46
N GLY A 238 -2.03 -7.76 15.23
CA GLY A 238 -2.43 -8.76 16.23
C GLY A 238 -3.94 -8.91 16.46
N SER A 239 -4.80 -8.14 15.76
CA SER A 239 -6.25 -8.27 15.86
C SER A 239 -6.99 -7.86 14.58
N TYR A 240 -8.24 -8.31 14.44
CA TYR A 240 -9.05 -8.00 13.26
C TYR A 240 -9.47 -6.53 13.24
N PHE A 241 -9.45 -5.92 12.05
CA PHE A 241 -9.89 -4.55 11.84
C PHE A 241 -10.70 -4.40 10.54
N PRO A 242 -11.49 -3.32 10.40
CA PRO A 242 -12.23 -3.01 9.19
C PRO A 242 -11.32 -2.64 8.00
N ARG A 243 -11.73 -3.02 6.79
CA ARG A 243 -10.94 -3.04 5.53
C ARG A 243 -10.16 -1.77 5.18
N SER A 244 -10.63 -0.56 5.48
CA SER A 244 -10.12 0.65 4.84
C SER A 244 -8.98 1.34 5.57
N ASP A 245 -8.99 1.36 6.90
CA ASP A 245 -8.24 2.41 7.59
C ASP A 245 -6.80 1.95 7.88
N ARG A 246 -6.63 0.69 8.30
CA ARG A 246 -5.30 0.21 8.67
C ARG A 246 -4.39 -0.11 7.52
N VAL A 247 -4.87 -0.79 6.49
CA VAL A 247 -4.00 -1.12 5.33
C VAL A 247 -3.44 0.18 4.74
N GLN A 248 -4.24 1.24 4.67
CA GLN A 248 -3.77 2.54 4.22
C GLN A 248 -2.75 3.15 5.18
N ASN A 249 -2.95 3.06 6.50
CA ASN A 249 -1.97 3.52 7.48
C ASN A 249 -0.64 2.74 7.37
N TYR A 250 -0.68 1.44 7.06
CA TYR A 250 0.51 0.63 6.82
C TYR A 250 1.24 1.06 5.55
N ILE A 251 0.51 1.24 4.46
CA ILE A 251 1.07 1.73 3.20
C ILE A 251 1.78 3.08 3.39
N GLN A 252 1.14 4.02 4.11
CA GLN A 252 1.70 5.34 4.37
C GLN A 252 2.86 5.31 5.39
N GLY A 253 2.70 4.57 6.48
CA GLY A 253 3.67 4.50 7.57
C GLY A 253 4.92 3.71 7.22
N PHE A 254 4.80 2.73 6.34
CA PHE A 254 5.89 1.87 5.87
C PHE A 254 6.19 2.11 4.38
N ASN A 255 6.22 3.39 4.00
CA ASN A 255 6.55 3.80 2.64
C ASN A 255 8.03 3.53 2.33
N ASP A 256 8.93 4.01 3.19
CA ASP A 256 10.39 3.93 2.99
C ASP A 256 11.04 2.67 3.56
N SER A 257 10.42 2.10 4.59
CA SER A 257 10.96 0.95 5.31
C SER A 257 9.85 0.13 5.92
N PHE A 258 10.01 -1.19 5.94
CA PHE A 258 9.13 -2.11 6.65
C PHE A 258 9.95 -3.01 7.60
N PRO A 259 10.40 -2.48 8.76
CA PRO A 259 11.39 -3.16 9.62
C PRO A 259 10.97 -4.54 10.11
N GLN A 260 9.66 -4.76 10.27
CA GLN A 260 9.09 -6.02 10.73
C GLN A 260 8.90 -7.07 9.63
N ALA A 261 9.29 -6.79 8.38
CA ALA A 261 9.12 -7.69 7.24
C ALA A 261 9.64 -9.10 7.51
N SER A 262 10.85 -9.23 8.05
CA SER A 262 11.48 -10.52 8.36
C SER A 262 10.68 -11.33 9.38
N ALA A 263 10.29 -10.71 10.49
CA ALA A 263 9.53 -11.39 11.55
C ALA A 263 8.15 -11.87 11.05
N ILE A 264 7.49 -11.06 10.24
CA ILE A 264 6.22 -11.41 9.61
C ILE A 264 6.39 -12.53 8.59
N GLU A 265 7.42 -12.47 7.76
CA GLU A 265 7.71 -13.51 6.77
C GLU A 265 7.87 -14.86 7.44
N GLU A 266 8.66 -14.96 8.51
CA GLU A 266 8.85 -16.20 9.27
C GLU A 266 7.53 -16.74 9.83
N ARG A 267 6.70 -15.85 10.39
CA ARG A 267 5.39 -16.21 10.94
C ARG A 267 4.43 -16.70 9.86
N LEU A 268 4.37 -15.99 8.72
CA LEU A 268 3.52 -16.35 7.60
C LEU A 268 3.97 -17.67 6.98
N LEU A 269 5.28 -17.84 6.78
CA LEU A 269 5.88 -19.07 6.27
C LEU A 269 5.54 -20.26 7.17
N ARG A 270 5.67 -20.11 8.49
CA ARG A 270 5.31 -21.13 9.48
C ARG A 270 3.84 -21.54 9.34
N CYS A 271 2.93 -20.56 9.27
CA CYS A 271 1.50 -20.83 9.14
C CYS A 271 1.15 -21.50 7.81
N SER A 272 1.66 -20.99 6.70
CA SER A 272 1.44 -21.55 5.37
C SER A 272 2.01 -22.96 5.23
N LYS A 273 3.20 -23.24 5.79
CA LYS A 273 3.78 -24.59 5.82
C LYS A 273 2.95 -25.56 6.66
N PHE A 274 2.45 -25.11 7.81
CA PHE A 274 1.57 -25.93 8.63
C PHE A 274 0.28 -26.27 7.87
N ILE A 275 -0.39 -25.29 7.26
CA ILE A 275 -1.61 -25.50 6.45
C ILE A 275 -1.33 -26.46 5.30
N ALA A 276 -0.23 -26.27 4.57
CA ALA A 276 0.16 -27.17 3.48
C ALA A 276 0.37 -28.62 3.98
N SER A 277 0.97 -28.80 5.16
CA SER A 277 1.18 -30.12 5.76
C SER A 277 -0.11 -30.87 6.14
N LEU A 278 -1.24 -30.15 6.25
CA LEU A 278 -2.54 -30.77 6.52
C LEU A 278 -3.06 -31.57 5.30
N ASN A 279 -2.48 -31.38 4.11
CA ASN A 279 -2.89 -32.06 2.87
C ASN A 279 -4.41 -32.02 2.64
N LEU A 280 -5.00 -30.83 2.82
CA LEU A 280 -6.39 -30.56 2.50
C LEU A 280 -6.54 -30.35 0.99
N GLU A 281 -7.66 -30.79 0.41
CA GLU A 281 -7.93 -30.55 -1.00
C GLU A 281 -8.17 -29.05 -1.24
N ARG A 282 -7.64 -28.52 -2.35
CA ARG A 282 -7.72 -27.09 -2.71
C ARG A 282 -9.15 -26.58 -2.91
N ARG A 283 -10.08 -27.46 -3.33
CA ARG A 283 -11.51 -27.16 -3.48
C ARG A 283 -12.28 -27.01 -2.16
N THR A 284 -11.71 -27.44 -1.03
CA THR A 284 -12.38 -27.32 0.26
C THR A 284 -12.53 -25.86 0.68
N ARG A 285 -13.47 -25.59 1.59
CA ARG A 285 -13.70 -24.22 2.09
C ARG A 285 -12.46 -23.62 2.77
N TRP A 286 -11.52 -24.45 3.23
CA TRP A 286 -10.30 -24.02 3.92
C TRP A 286 -9.30 -23.27 3.04
N TYR A 287 -9.36 -23.46 1.72
CA TYR A 287 -8.60 -22.68 0.74
C TYR A 287 -9.41 -21.54 0.11
N ASN A 288 -10.68 -21.38 0.49
CA ASN A 288 -11.39 -20.17 0.15
C ASN A 288 -10.78 -18.98 0.91
N LYS A 289 -10.86 -17.77 0.31
CA LYS A 289 -10.23 -16.56 0.87
C LYS A 289 -10.65 -16.31 2.34
N ALA A 290 -11.91 -16.49 2.71
CA ALA A 290 -12.42 -16.09 4.02
C ALA A 290 -11.90 -16.98 5.16
N ASN A 291 -11.94 -18.30 4.93
CA ASN A 291 -11.49 -19.28 5.91
C ASN A 291 -9.97 -19.37 5.93
N LEU A 292 -9.30 -19.33 4.77
CA LEU A 292 -7.85 -19.31 4.72
C LEU A 292 -7.28 -18.10 5.49
N PHE A 293 -7.88 -16.93 5.34
CA PHE A 293 -7.50 -15.72 6.07
C PHE A 293 -7.57 -15.93 7.57
N SER A 294 -8.71 -16.44 8.04
CA SER A 294 -8.98 -16.65 9.46
C SER A 294 -8.04 -17.74 10.03
N LEU A 295 -7.81 -18.80 9.25
CA LEU A 295 -6.91 -19.89 9.60
C LEU A 295 -5.46 -19.41 9.74
N ILE A 296 -4.93 -18.65 8.79
CA ILE A 296 -3.58 -18.07 8.88
C ILE A 296 -3.45 -17.19 10.12
N VAL A 297 -4.39 -16.26 10.34
CA VAL A 297 -4.31 -15.29 11.44
C VAL A 297 -4.42 -15.96 12.81
N GLU A 298 -5.25 -16.99 12.98
CA GLU A 298 -5.37 -17.67 14.28
C GLU A 298 -4.25 -18.69 14.52
N LEU A 299 -3.73 -19.34 13.47
CA LEU A 299 -2.52 -20.16 13.59
C LEU A 299 -1.30 -19.32 13.95
N ASP A 300 -1.21 -18.08 13.47
CA ASP A 300 -0.13 -17.16 13.81
C ASP A 300 -0.09 -16.82 15.30
N LYS A 301 -1.28 -16.72 15.93
CA LYS A 301 -1.44 -16.51 17.39
C LYS A 301 -1.22 -17.77 18.22
N THR A 302 -1.06 -18.93 17.57
CA THR A 302 -0.98 -20.24 18.22
C THR A 302 0.39 -20.86 17.97
N ASN A 303 0.90 -21.63 18.93
CA ASN A 303 2.09 -22.45 18.67
C ASN A 303 1.69 -23.69 17.85
N VAL A 304 1.85 -23.61 16.53
CA VAL A 304 1.48 -24.69 15.59
C VAL A 304 2.20 -26.01 15.88
N ASP A 305 3.38 -25.98 16.48
CA ASP A 305 4.14 -27.20 16.81
C ASP A 305 3.45 -28.03 17.89
N THR A 306 2.55 -27.42 18.66
CA THR A 306 1.74 -28.10 19.68
C THR A 306 0.53 -28.82 19.09
N ILE A 307 0.14 -28.54 17.85
CA ILE A 307 -1.04 -29.11 17.22
C ILE A 307 -0.68 -30.44 16.53
N ASN A 308 -1.46 -31.49 16.79
CA ASN A 308 -1.40 -32.75 16.07
C ASN A 308 -2.05 -32.57 14.69
N ALA A 309 -1.20 -32.38 13.68
CA ALA A 309 -1.59 -32.11 12.30
C ALA A 309 -2.50 -33.20 11.70
N THR A 310 -2.29 -34.48 12.04
CA THR A 310 -3.12 -35.59 11.53
C THR A 310 -4.55 -35.47 12.04
N THR A 311 -4.74 -35.42 13.36
CA THR A 311 -6.09 -35.34 13.95
C THR A 311 -6.80 -34.04 13.60
N PHE A 312 -6.05 -32.94 13.47
CA PHE A 312 -6.61 -31.66 13.06
C PHE A 312 -7.03 -31.68 11.58
N SER A 313 -6.22 -32.26 10.69
CA SER A 313 -6.57 -32.45 9.28
C SER A 313 -7.85 -33.28 9.11
N ASP A 314 -7.96 -34.40 9.83
CA ASP A 314 -9.14 -35.26 9.80
C ASP A 314 -10.40 -34.51 10.22
N PHE A 315 -10.31 -33.70 11.27
CA PHE A 315 -11.41 -32.84 11.72
C PHE A 315 -11.83 -31.81 10.65
N LEU A 316 -10.87 -31.12 10.04
CA LEU A 316 -11.18 -30.12 9.01
C LEU A 316 -11.83 -30.75 7.77
N LYS A 317 -11.38 -31.95 7.36
CA LYS A 317 -11.97 -32.71 6.25
C LYS A 317 -13.40 -33.15 6.57
N ASP A 318 -13.62 -33.66 7.78
CA ASP A 318 -14.94 -34.08 8.25
C ASP A 318 -15.91 -32.89 8.35
N LEU A 319 -15.46 -31.76 8.90
CA LEU A 319 -16.28 -30.54 8.98
C LEU A 319 -16.64 -29.98 7.60
N ASP A 320 -15.69 -30.00 6.65
CA ASP A 320 -15.96 -29.58 5.27
C ASP A 320 -16.98 -30.50 4.59
N PHE A 321 -16.85 -31.82 4.76
CA PHE A 321 -17.79 -32.80 4.23
C PHE A 321 -19.20 -32.63 4.81
N ARG A 322 -19.32 -32.59 6.15
CA ARG A 322 -20.62 -32.41 6.83
C ARG A 322 -21.27 -31.07 6.51
N GLY A 323 -20.49 -29.99 6.46
CA GLY A 323 -20.99 -28.67 6.09
C GLY A 323 -21.52 -28.64 4.66
N THR A 324 -20.81 -29.26 3.72
CA THR A 324 -21.26 -29.39 2.32
C THR A 324 -22.60 -30.14 2.25
N LEU A 325 -22.73 -31.27 2.95
CA LEU A 325 -24.00 -32.02 2.99
C LEU A 325 -25.16 -31.21 3.58
N HIS A 326 -24.90 -30.41 4.61
CA HIS A 326 -25.88 -29.50 5.20
C HIS A 326 -26.37 -28.47 4.17
N GLU A 327 -25.44 -27.83 3.45
CA GLU A 327 -25.74 -26.81 2.44
C GLU A 327 -26.58 -27.36 1.27
N TYR A 328 -26.38 -28.62 0.87
CA TYR A 328 -27.17 -29.30 -0.16
C TYR A 328 -28.49 -29.91 0.35
N GLY A 329 -28.83 -29.77 1.64
CA GLY A 329 -30.05 -30.35 2.22
C GLY A 329 -30.05 -31.88 2.27
N ALA A 330 -28.87 -32.51 2.25
CA ALA A 330 -28.69 -33.96 2.12
C ALA A 330 -28.52 -34.70 3.46
N LEU A 331 -28.75 -34.03 4.61
CA LEU A 331 -28.53 -34.58 5.95
C LEU A 331 -29.54 -35.67 6.41
N ASN A 332 -30.41 -36.17 5.54
CA ASN A 332 -31.37 -37.24 5.87
C ASN A 332 -30.74 -38.64 6.06
N LYS A 333 -29.41 -38.74 6.25
CA LYS A 333 -28.70 -39.98 6.61
C LYS A 333 -27.96 -39.79 7.93
N PRO A 334 -27.72 -40.85 8.73
CA PRO A 334 -27.30 -40.76 10.14
C PRO A 334 -25.81 -40.37 10.27
N TYR A 335 -25.45 -39.19 9.80
CA TYR A 335 -24.19 -38.53 10.12
C TYR A 335 -24.42 -37.72 11.40
N LYS A 336 -23.46 -37.78 12.34
CA LYS A 336 -23.52 -37.02 13.60
C LYS A 336 -23.89 -35.56 13.30
N ASP A 337 -24.93 -35.08 13.96
CA ASP A 337 -25.43 -33.71 13.80
C ASP A 337 -24.28 -32.71 13.99
N LEU A 338 -24.21 -31.71 13.10
CA LEU A 338 -23.34 -30.55 13.29
C LEU A 338 -23.67 -29.90 14.63
N THR A 339 -22.64 -29.61 15.42
CA THR A 339 -22.82 -28.88 16.68
C THR A 339 -23.31 -27.46 16.41
N THR A 340 -23.88 -26.81 17.42
CA THR A 340 -24.33 -25.40 17.32
C THR A 340 -23.18 -24.47 16.91
N ASP A 341 -21.97 -24.70 17.43
CA ASP A 341 -20.79 -23.90 17.10
C ASP A 341 -20.31 -24.15 15.66
N GLU A 342 -20.37 -25.39 15.18
CA GLU A 342 -20.06 -25.72 13.79
C GLU A 342 -21.08 -25.09 12.83
N LEU A 343 -22.38 -25.17 13.11
CA LEU A 343 -23.42 -24.50 12.30
C LEU A 343 -23.21 -22.99 12.24
N LYS A 344 -22.87 -22.37 13.37
CA LYS A 344 -22.56 -20.94 13.44
C LYS A 344 -21.30 -20.62 12.65
N TYR A 345 -20.24 -21.41 12.76
CA TYR A 345 -19.04 -21.22 11.95
C TYR A 345 -19.37 -21.30 10.45
N LEU A 346 -20.14 -22.31 10.05
CA LEU A 346 -20.51 -22.56 8.66
C LEU A 346 -21.30 -21.40 8.03
N SER A 347 -22.20 -20.75 8.77
CA SER A 347 -22.90 -19.56 8.27
C SER A 347 -21.94 -18.41 7.99
N PHE A 348 -20.92 -18.21 8.85
CA PHE A 348 -19.88 -17.20 8.63
C PHE A 348 -18.82 -17.64 7.63
N ALA A 349 -18.63 -18.94 7.37
CA ALA A 349 -17.64 -19.46 6.43
C ALA A 349 -17.94 -19.07 4.97
N GLN A 350 -19.19 -18.74 4.66
CA GLN A 350 -19.66 -18.25 3.36
C GLN A 350 -19.60 -16.72 3.24
N GLU A 351 -19.47 -15.99 4.36
CA GLU A 351 -19.43 -14.53 4.34
C GLU A 351 -18.08 -14.00 3.84
N ALA A 352 -18.13 -12.87 3.14
CA ALA A 352 -16.97 -12.24 2.55
C ALA A 352 -15.85 -11.98 3.57
N VAL A 353 -14.60 -12.10 3.12
CA VAL A 353 -13.39 -11.86 3.93
C VAL A 353 -13.42 -10.48 4.61
N ASN A 354 -14.13 -9.50 4.05
CA ASN A 354 -14.00 -8.08 4.43
C ASN A 354 -14.79 -7.64 5.66
N GLU A 355 -15.70 -8.48 6.15
CA GLU A 355 -16.57 -8.16 7.28
C GLU A 355 -15.85 -8.52 8.60
N LYS A 356 -15.71 -7.54 9.51
CA LYS A 356 -14.90 -7.69 10.74
C LYS A 356 -15.51 -8.73 11.67
N ARG A 357 -16.83 -8.72 11.85
CA ARG A 357 -17.57 -9.60 12.77
C ARG A 357 -17.49 -11.06 12.33
N ALA A 358 -17.54 -11.33 11.02
CA ALA A 358 -17.37 -12.63 10.40
C ALA A 358 -15.97 -13.18 10.64
N ARG A 359 -14.93 -12.32 10.57
CA ARG A 359 -13.56 -12.71 10.97
C ARG A 359 -13.50 -13.04 12.46
N GLU A 360 -14.12 -12.22 13.30
CA GLU A 360 -14.14 -12.44 14.76
C GLU A 360 -14.79 -13.78 15.11
N TYR A 361 -15.95 -14.13 14.51
CA TYR A 361 -16.62 -15.41 14.74
C TYR A 361 -15.87 -16.61 14.16
N ARG A 362 -15.34 -16.52 12.93
CA ARG A 362 -14.48 -17.59 12.37
C ARG A 362 -13.23 -17.79 13.23
N GLY A 363 -12.63 -16.69 13.69
CA GLY A 363 -11.45 -16.74 14.55
C GLY A 363 -11.74 -17.31 15.94
N GLU A 364 -12.87 -16.97 16.54
CA GLU A 364 -13.34 -17.54 17.82
C GLU A 364 -13.48 -19.06 17.71
N PHE A 365 -14.18 -19.54 16.68
CA PHE A 365 -14.31 -20.97 16.43
C PHE A 365 -12.96 -21.69 16.33
N LEU A 366 -12.00 -21.13 15.58
CA LEU A 366 -10.67 -21.71 15.42
C LEU A 366 -9.87 -21.73 16.74
N ARG A 367 -9.91 -20.63 17.52
CA ARG A 367 -9.24 -20.56 18.83
C ARG A 367 -9.76 -21.60 19.81
N ASP A 368 -11.06 -21.83 19.82
CA ASP A 368 -11.67 -22.82 20.71
C ASP A 368 -11.43 -24.26 20.22
N THR A 369 -11.10 -24.41 18.93
CA THR A 369 -10.85 -25.69 18.27
C THR A 369 -9.41 -26.16 18.49
N PHE A 370 -8.39 -25.31 18.33
CA PHE A 370 -6.98 -25.74 18.40
C PHE A 370 -6.59 -26.51 19.68
N PRO A 371 -7.02 -26.11 20.89
CA PRO A 371 -6.65 -26.83 22.12
C PRO A 371 -7.10 -28.29 22.15
N LYS A 372 -8.14 -28.65 21.37
CA LYS A 372 -8.68 -30.02 21.29
C LYS A 372 -7.76 -30.98 20.52
N PHE A 373 -6.79 -30.44 19.79
CA PHE A 373 -5.87 -31.20 18.93
C PHE A 373 -4.42 -31.08 19.39
N LYS A 374 -4.16 -30.81 20.66
CA LYS A 374 -2.77 -30.79 21.16
C LYS A 374 -2.11 -32.16 21.02
N LYS A 375 -0.84 -32.18 20.66
CA LYS A 375 0.01 -33.38 20.74
C LYS A 375 0.00 -33.86 22.20
N ILE A 376 -0.28 -35.15 22.39
CA ILE A 376 -0.25 -35.83 23.69
C ILE A 376 1.20 -36.08 24.08
#